data_AF-A0A396ZXL6-F1
#
_entry.id   AF-A0A396ZXL6-F1
#
_cell.length_a   1.000
_cell.length_b   1.000
_cell.length_c   1.000
_cell.angle_alpha   90.00
_cell.angle_beta   90.00
_cell.angle_gamma   90.00
#
_symmetry.space_group_name_H-M   'P 1'
#
loop_
_entity.id
_entity.type
_entity.pdbx_description
1 polymer ?
#
loop_
_entity_poly.entity_id
_entity_poly.type
_entity_poly.pdbx_seq_one_letter_code
_entity_poly.pdbx_strand_id
1 'polypeptide(L)'
;MELSTPYCSPTLFDNELQELRAFGIFDSVDILLEKTADGTRNETDVVITVKESRMLSLYAGVESSGAEGTANTKCTLTNPLGHAEKIELSAAHGQYGSDGQNFSYRRPKFLGRPWWFTASAANEVQVCSSISPSSIPEFIDQ
;
A
#
# COMPACT_ATOMS: atom_id res chain seq x y z
N MET A 1 -18.64 -39.20 31.75
CA MET A 1 -17.64 -39.51 30.72
C MET A 1 -17.87 -38.48 29.62
N GLU A 2 -17.29 -37.29 29.77
CA GLU A 2 -17.46 -36.19 28.82
C GLU A 2 -16.54 -36.43 27.63
N LEU A 3 -17.12 -36.54 26.43
CA LEU A 3 -16.35 -36.62 25.19
C LEU A 3 -15.66 -35.27 24.97
N SER A 4 -14.33 -35.28 25.04
CA SER A 4 -13.49 -34.19 24.57
C SER A 4 -13.81 -33.91 23.11
N THR A 5 -14.43 -32.77 22.83
CA THR A 5 -14.56 -32.25 21.47
C THR A 5 -13.15 -32.05 20.90
N PRO A 6 -12.90 -32.40 19.62
CA PRO A 6 -11.63 -32.07 18.99
C PRO A 6 -11.53 -30.55 18.90
N TYR A 7 -10.64 -29.98 19.71
CA TYR A 7 -10.24 -28.58 19.61
C TYR A 7 -9.59 -28.39 18.23
N CYS A 8 -10.36 -27.88 17.26
CA CYS A 8 -9.79 -27.24 16.09
C CYS A 8 -8.97 -26.05 16.62
N SER A 9 -7.65 -26.08 16.47
CA SER A 9 -6.79 -25.07 17.07
C SER A 9 -7.13 -23.70 16.47
N PRO A 10 -7.67 -22.74 17.23
CA PRO A 10 -8.11 -21.44 16.70
C PRO A 10 -6.95 -20.67 16.05
N THR A 11 -5.71 -21.00 16.41
CA THR A 11 -4.48 -20.37 15.95
C THR A 11 -4.10 -20.64 14.50
N LEU A 12 -4.64 -21.69 13.86
CA LEU A 12 -4.24 -22.05 12.49
C LEU A 12 -4.89 -21.10 11.47
N PHE A 13 -6.18 -20.84 11.63
CA PHE A 13 -6.95 -19.90 10.80
C PHE A 13 -6.51 -18.44 10.97
N ASP A 14 -6.00 -18.06 12.14
CA ASP A 14 -5.54 -16.70 12.41
C ASP A 14 -4.34 -16.30 11.53
N ASN A 15 -3.42 -17.23 11.26
CA ASN A 15 -2.26 -16.96 10.41
C ASN A 15 -2.67 -16.76 8.95
N GLU A 16 -3.55 -17.61 8.43
CA GLU A 16 -4.04 -17.53 7.05
C GLU A 16 -4.93 -16.28 6.84
N LEU A 17 -5.68 -15.89 7.87
CA LEU A 17 -6.40 -14.62 7.92
C LEU A 17 -5.45 -13.42 7.87
N GLN A 18 -4.36 -13.48 8.63
CA GLN A 18 -3.36 -12.43 8.63
C GLN A 18 -2.69 -12.33 7.26
N GLU A 19 -2.41 -13.46 6.60
CA GLU A 19 -1.94 -13.47 5.21
C GLU A 19 -2.98 -12.89 4.25
N LEU A 20 -4.26 -13.22 4.39
CA LEU A 20 -5.32 -12.71 3.52
C LEU A 20 -5.47 -11.19 3.64
N ARG A 21 -5.40 -10.67 4.87
CA ARG A 21 -5.38 -9.24 5.16
C ARG A 21 -4.09 -8.57 4.68
N ALA A 22 -2.95 -9.26 4.76
CA ALA A 22 -1.67 -8.75 4.32
C ALA A 22 -1.61 -8.47 2.80
N PHE A 23 -2.48 -9.08 1.97
CA PHE A 23 -2.58 -8.70 0.55
C PHE A 23 -3.06 -7.26 0.35
N GLY A 24 -3.79 -6.67 1.31
CA GLY A 24 -4.24 -5.27 1.24
C GLY A 24 -5.18 -4.96 0.08
N ILE A 25 -5.80 -6.00 -0.50
CA ILE A 25 -6.78 -5.90 -1.59
C ILE A 25 -8.23 -5.97 -1.11
N PHE A 26 -8.44 -6.30 0.16
CA PHE A 26 -9.77 -6.42 0.77
C PHE A 26 -9.95 -5.34 1.83
N ASP A 27 -11.08 -4.65 1.79
CA ASP A 27 -11.49 -3.70 2.82
C ASP A 27 -11.97 -4.44 4.08
N SER A 28 -12.64 -5.59 3.92
CA SER A 28 -13.07 -6.44 5.03
C SER A 28 -12.97 -7.92 4.68
N VAL A 29 -12.71 -8.74 5.70
CA VAL A 29 -12.65 -10.20 5.64
C VAL A 29 -13.38 -10.72 6.87
N ASP A 30 -14.50 -11.38 6.65
CA ASP A 30 -15.37 -11.96 7.66
C ASP A 30 -15.39 -13.48 7.49
N ILE A 31 -15.22 -14.23 8.58
CA ILE A 31 -15.27 -15.69 8.57
C ILE A 31 -16.44 -16.16 9.43
N LEU A 32 -17.26 -17.02 8.85
CA LEU A 32 -18.38 -17.68 9.51
C LEU A 32 -18.12 -19.18 9.49
N LEU A 33 -18.14 -19.80 10.67
CA LEU A 33 -18.08 -21.24 10.85
C LEU A 33 -19.51 -21.74 10.98
N GLU A 34 -20.04 -22.33 9.92
CA GLU A 34 -21.39 -22.86 9.89
C GLU A 34 -21.35 -24.38 10.13
N LYS A 35 -22.25 -24.86 10.99
CA LYS A 35 -22.39 -26.29 11.24
C LYS A 35 -23.22 -26.88 10.12
N THR A 36 -22.66 -27.87 9.42
CA THR A 36 -23.30 -28.56 8.30
C THR A 36 -24.66 -29.11 8.73
N ALA A 37 -25.69 -28.86 7.89
CA ALA A 37 -27.09 -29.14 8.19
C ALA A 37 -27.39 -30.64 8.42
N ASP A 38 -26.53 -31.52 7.91
CA ASP A 38 -26.72 -32.98 7.93
C ASP A 38 -26.25 -33.68 9.21
N GLY A 39 -25.85 -32.94 10.25
CA GLY A 39 -25.62 -33.50 11.58
C GLY A 39 -24.40 -34.44 11.69
N THR A 40 -23.53 -34.49 10.67
CA THR A 40 -22.21 -35.12 10.74
C THR A 40 -21.37 -34.40 11.80
N ARG A 41 -21.06 -35.10 12.90
CA ARG A 41 -20.47 -34.50 14.12
C ARG A 41 -19.07 -33.89 13.93
N ASN A 42 -18.42 -34.13 12.79
CA ASN A 42 -17.02 -33.76 12.55
C ASN A 42 -16.81 -32.94 11.27
N GLU A 43 -17.88 -32.43 10.64
CA GLU A 43 -17.80 -31.54 9.48
C GLU A 43 -18.23 -30.13 9.87
N THR A 44 -17.55 -29.14 9.32
CA THR A 44 -17.82 -27.71 9.56
C THR A 44 -17.52 -26.96 8.29
N ASP A 45 -18.50 -26.21 7.82
CA ASP A 45 -18.35 -25.37 6.63
C ASP A 45 -17.74 -24.04 7.04
N VAL A 46 -16.66 -23.66 6.37
CA VAL A 46 -15.98 -22.38 6.58
C VAL A 46 -16.36 -21.46 5.45
N VAL A 47 -17.20 -20.46 5.75
CA VAL A 47 -17.62 -19.44 4.79
C VAL A 47 -16.77 -18.19 5.00
N ILE A 48 -15.99 -17.81 4.00
CA ILE A 48 -15.17 -16.60 4.00
C ILE A 48 -15.84 -15.56 3.11
N THR A 49 -16.33 -14.49 3.72
CA THR A 49 -16.89 -13.35 3.01
C THR A 49 -15.82 -12.26 2.93
N VAL A 50 -15.50 -11.83 1.72
CA VAL A 50 -14.51 -10.77 1.48
C VAL A 50 -15.18 -9.59 0.79
N LYS A 51 -14.77 -8.38 1.17
CA LYS A 51 -15.12 -7.15 0.46
C LYS A 51 -13.88 -6.61 -0.23
N GLU A 52 -13.89 -6.57 -1.56
CA GLU A 52 -12.79 -5.99 -2.32
C GLU A 52 -12.63 -4.50 -2.02
N SER A 53 -11.37 -4.09 -1.89
CA SER A 53 -10.99 -2.69 -1.79
C SER A 53 -11.16 -2.00 -3.13
N ARG A 54 -11.33 -0.68 -3.09
CA ARG A 54 -11.49 0.13 -4.30
C ARG A 54 -10.24 0.01 -5.17
N MET A 55 -10.45 -0.22 -6.47
CA MET A 55 -9.36 -0.37 -7.43
C MET A 55 -8.51 0.90 -7.54
N LEU A 56 -9.09 2.08 -7.41
CA LEU A 56 -8.39 3.36 -7.54
C LEU A 56 -8.47 4.16 -6.24
N SER A 57 -7.32 4.62 -5.77
CA SER A 57 -7.19 5.59 -4.69
C SER A 57 -6.35 6.77 -5.16
N LEU A 58 -6.89 7.97 -5.04
CA LEU A 58 -6.20 9.22 -5.35
C LEU A 58 -6.08 10.04 -4.07
N TYR A 59 -4.86 10.49 -3.80
CA TYR A 59 -4.52 11.36 -2.69
C TYR A 59 -3.86 12.61 -3.26
N ALA A 60 -4.32 13.77 -2.82
CA ALA A 60 -3.69 15.05 -3.07
C ALA A 60 -3.65 15.80 -1.75
N GLY A 61 -2.45 16.22 -1.33
CA GLY A 61 -2.23 16.83 -0.04
C GLY A 61 -1.09 17.83 -0.11
N VAL A 62 -1.05 18.72 0.86
CA VAL A 62 0.09 19.63 1.05
C VAL A 62 0.65 19.33 2.43
N GLU A 63 1.94 19.02 2.48
CA GLU A 63 2.69 18.85 3.71
C GLU A 63 3.53 20.10 3.93
N SER A 64 3.52 20.63 5.15
CA SER A 64 4.38 21.75 5.53
C SER A 64 5.37 21.27 6.57
N SER A 65 6.65 21.18 6.20
CA SER A 65 7.73 20.79 7.09
C SER A 65 8.56 22.03 7.42
N GLY A 66 8.22 22.70 8.52
CA GLY A 66 8.92 23.89 8.99
C GLY A 66 8.83 25.07 8.01
N ALA A 67 9.87 25.26 7.20
CA ALA A 67 10.01 26.38 6.27
C ALA A 67 9.58 26.04 4.83
N GLU A 68 9.30 24.78 4.51
CA GLU A 68 9.01 24.33 3.15
C GLU A 68 7.62 23.70 3.05
N GLY A 69 6.78 24.22 2.14
CA GLY A 69 5.57 23.56 1.70
C GLY A 69 5.86 22.58 0.57
N THR A 70 5.33 21.36 0.64
CA THR A 70 5.41 20.35 -0.42
C THR A 70 4.01 19.91 -0.81
N ALA A 71 3.66 20.05 -2.08
CA ALA A 71 2.43 19.51 -2.64
C ALA A 71 2.66 18.08 -3.11
N ASN A 72 1.98 17.13 -2.48
CA ASN A 72 2.05 15.69 -2.78
C ASN A 72 0.79 15.24 -3.51
N THR A 73 0.98 14.54 -4.63
CA THR A 73 -0.08 13.83 -5.34
C THR A 73 0.31 12.36 -5.41
N LYS A 74 -0.60 11.45 -5.05
CA LYS A 74 -0.38 10.01 -5.08
C LYS A 74 -1.60 9.31 -5.66
N CYS A 75 -1.38 8.50 -6.68
CA CYS A 75 -2.36 7.63 -7.32
C CYS A 75 -1.96 6.18 -7.06
N THR A 76 -2.88 5.39 -6.50
CA THR A 76 -2.69 3.97 -6.23
C THR A 76 -3.76 3.17 -6.94
N LEU A 77 -3.34 2.21 -7.75
CA LEU A 77 -4.19 1.19 -8.35
C LEU A 77 -3.99 -0.13 -7.60
N THR A 78 -5.05 -0.63 -6.98
CA THR A 78 -5.07 -1.89 -6.24
C THR A 78 -5.84 -2.94 -7.03
N ASN A 79 -5.21 -4.10 -7.25
CA ASN A 79 -5.74 -5.26 -7.96
C ASN A 79 -6.33 -4.97 -9.37
N PRO A 80 -5.67 -4.17 -10.24
CA PRO A 80 -6.24 -3.81 -11.54
C PRO A 80 -6.44 -5.00 -12.50
N LEU A 81 -5.70 -6.10 -12.32
CA LEU A 81 -5.77 -7.29 -13.19
C LEU A 81 -6.31 -8.54 -12.46
N GLY A 82 -6.70 -8.42 -11.20
CA GLY A 82 -7.22 -9.55 -10.42
C GLY A 82 -6.16 -10.47 -9.82
N HIS A 83 -4.85 -10.15 -9.91
CA HIS A 83 -3.78 -10.94 -9.28
C HIS A 83 -3.11 -10.25 -8.09
N ALA A 84 -3.88 -9.43 -7.38
CA ALA A 84 -3.45 -8.68 -6.21
C ALA A 84 -2.29 -7.71 -6.49
N GLU A 85 -2.17 -7.20 -7.72
CA GLU A 85 -1.15 -6.22 -8.06
C GLU A 85 -1.41 -4.88 -7.39
N LYS A 86 -0.34 -4.15 -7.08
CA LYS A 86 -0.43 -2.78 -6.60
C LYS A 86 0.49 -1.91 -7.44
N ILE A 87 -0.08 -0.89 -8.07
CA ILE A 87 0.65 0.12 -8.82
C ILE A 87 0.52 1.44 -8.09
N GLU A 88 1.62 2.11 -7.84
CA GLU A 88 1.65 3.39 -7.14
C GLU A 88 2.45 4.40 -7.95
N LEU A 89 1.84 5.55 -8.19
CA LEU A 89 2.43 6.71 -8.85
C LEU A 89 2.34 7.85 -7.85
N SER A 90 3.45 8.50 -7.52
CA SER A 90 3.43 9.70 -6.70
C SER A 90 4.31 10.79 -7.29
N ALA A 91 3.86 12.03 -7.20
CA ALA A 91 4.60 13.23 -7.56
C ALA A 91 4.57 14.18 -6.37
N ALA A 92 5.71 14.78 -6.04
CA ALA A 92 5.89 15.68 -4.93
C ALA A 92 6.59 16.94 -5.43
N HIS A 93 5.98 18.10 -5.21
CA HIS A 93 6.54 19.39 -5.63
C HIS A 93 6.78 20.28 -4.41
N GLY A 94 8.04 20.52 -4.08
CA GLY A 94 8.46 21.39 -2.99
C GLY A 94 8.57 22.85 -3.43
N GLN A 95 8.25 23.74 -2.50
CA GLN A 95 8.21 25.19 -2.69
C GLN A 95 9.53 25.80 -3.17
N TYR A 96 10.67 25.18 -2.85
CA TYR A 96 12.01 25.63 -3.25
C TYR A 96 12.54 24.94 -4.52
N GLY A 97 11.66 24.31 -5.31
CA GLY A 97 12.02 23.72 -6.60
C GLY A 97 12.54 22.28 -6.52
N SER A 98 12.23 21.56 -5.45
CA SER A 98 12.38 20.11 -5.42
C SER A 98 11.20 19.45 -6.13
N ASP A 99 11.46 18.55 -7.07
CA ASP A 99 10.44 17.69 -7.69
C ASP A 99 10.83 16.22 -7.47
N GLY A 100 9.90 15.42 -6.98
CA GLY A 100 10.08 14.00 -6.72
C GLY A 100 8.99 13.22 -7.41
N GLN A 101 9.36 12.31 -8.30
CA GLN A 101 8.43 11.41 -8.99
C GLN A 101 8.79 9.97 -8.63
N ASN A 102 7.81 9.19 -8.21
CA ASN A 102 8.01 7.79 -7.86
C ASN A 102 6.95 6.93 -8.54
N PHE A 103 7.41 5.82 -9.10
CA PHE A 103 6.61 4.76 -9.65
C PHE A 103 6.98 3.47 -8.94
N SER A 104 6.00 2.73 -8.44
CA SER A 104 6.21 1.38 -7.95
C SER A 104 5.13 0.43 -8.43
N TYR A 105 5.57 -0.79 -8.71
CA TYR A 105 4.73 -1.91 -9.08
C TYR A 105 5.08 -3.08 -8.16
N ARG A 106 4.07 -3.66 -7.54
CA ARG A 106 4.20 -4.83 -6.66
C ARG A 106 3.21 -5.88 -7.07
N ARG A 107 3.67 -7.13 -7.16
CA ARG A 107 2.84 -8.29 -7.40
C ARG A 107 3.21 -9.40 -6.41
N PRO A 108 2.34 -9.68 -5.44
CA PRO A 108 2.49 -10.84 -4.58
C PRO A 108 2.08 -12.10 -5.36
N LYS A 109 2.60 -13.26 -4.93
CA LYS A 109 2.36 -14.56 -5.57
C LYS A 109 2.63 -14.58 -7.09
N PHE A 110 3.79 -14.08 -7.50
CA PHE A 110 4.20 -14.02 -8.91
C PHE A 110 4.16 -15.42 -9.55
N LEU A 111 3.42 -15.55 -10.66
CA LEU A 111 3.21 -16.82 -11.38
C LEU A 111 2.60 -17.94 -10.51
N GLY A 112 1.80 -17.60 -9.50
CA GLY A 112 1.17 -18.58 -8.61
C GLY A 112 2.14 -19.26 -7.62
N ARG A 113 3.40 -18.82 -7.59
CA ARG A 113 4.40 -19.24 -6.61
C ARG A 113 4.45 -18.25 -5.47
N PRO A 114 4.93 -18.61 -4.26
CA PRO A 114 5.05 -17.68 -3.13
C PRO A 114 6.21 -16.67 -3.30
N TRP A 115 6.39 -16.14 -4.51
CA TRP A 115 7.42 -15.16 -4.83
C TRP A 115 6.79 -13.78 -4.98
N TRP A 116 7.54 -12.78 -4.59
CA TRP A 116 7.11 -11.39 -4.66
C TRP A 116 7.92 -10.71 -5.74
N PHE A 117 7.22 -10.04 -6.66
CA PHE A 117 7.85 -9.23 -7.68
C PHE A 117 7.62 -7.76 -7.35
N THR A 118 8.70 -6.99 -7.23
CA THR A 118 8.64 -5.55 -6.98
C THR A 118 9.53 -4.84 -7.99
N ALA A 119 8.99 -3.84 -8.66
CA ALA A 119 9.72 -2.90 -9.49
C ALA A 119 9.44 -1.48 -9.00
N SER A 120 10.48 -0.66 -8.86
CA SER A 120 10.34 0.73 -8.43
C SER A 120 11.32 1.61 -9.19
N ALA A 121 10.86 2.80 -9.56
CA ALA A 121 11.66 3.85 -10.17
C ALA A 121 11.33 5.15 -9.46
N ALA A 122 12.36 5.83 -8.95
CA ALA A 122 12.24 7.14 -8.34
C ALA A 122 13.16 8.11 -9.08
N ASN A 123 12.66 9.32 -9.30
CA ASN A 123 13.42 10.44 -9.85
C ASN A 123 13.27 11.62 -8.90
N GLU A 124 14.38 12.11 -8.37
CA GLU A 124 14.43 13.27 -7.48
C GLU A 124 15.26 14.35 -8.17
N VAL A 125 14.63 15.48 -8.47
CA VAL A 125 15.27 16.66 -9.03
C VAL A 125 15.38 17.69 -7.91
N GLN A 126 16.60 17.96 -7.46
CA GLN A 126 16.90 19.04 -6.53
C GLN A 126 17.49 20.22 -7.32
N VAL A 127 16.74 21.32 -7.46
CA VAL A 127 17.29 22.56 -7.99
C VAL A 127 17.94 23.33 -6.83
N CYS A 128 19.25 23.19 -6.66
CA CYS A 128 20.00 24.04 -5.74
C CYS A 128 20.29 25.38 -6.42
N SER A 129 19.44 26.40 -6.22
CA SER A 129 19.78 27.76 -6.64
C SER A 129 20.69 28.42 -5.60
N SER A 130 22.00 28.24 -5.71
CA SER A 130 22.95 29.13 -5.03
C SER A 130 23.09 30.42 -5.85
N ILE A 131 22.16 31.36 -5.68
CA ILE A 131 22.40 32.75 -6.08
C ILE A 131 23.10 33.41 -4.89
N SER A 132 24.42 33.51 -4.95
CA SER A 132 25.19 34.37 -4.03
C SER A 132 24.81 35.82 -4.30
N PRO A 133 24.30 36.59 -3.32
CA PRO A 133 24.11 38.02 -3.46
C PRO A 133 25.46 38.72 -3.22
N SER A 134 26.38 38.63 -4.18
CA SER A 134 27.66 39.33 -4.09
C SER A 134 28.16 39.76 -5.47
N SER A 135 27.36 40.59 -6.13
CA SER A 135 27.83 41.46 -7.21
C SER A 135 27.00 42.74 -7.20
N ILE A 136 27.16 43.52 -6.14
CA ILE A 136 26.94 44.96 -6.18
C ILE A 136 28.11 45.50 -7.00
N PRO A 137 27.93 46.09 -8.19
CA PRO A 137 29.01 46.85 -8.80
C PRO A 137 29.21 48.11 -7.94
N GLU A 138 30.33 48.17 -7.21
CA GLU A 138 30.87 49.44 -6.74
C GLU A 138 31.13 50.31 -7.97
N PHE A 139 30.28 51.30 -8.19
CA PHE A 139 30.62 52.45 -9.02
C PHE A 139 31.61 53.29 -8.22
N ILE A 140 32.90 53.05 -8.45
CA ILE A 140 33.96 54.01 -8.15
C ILE A 140 34.73 54.20 -9.45
N ASP A 141 34.50 55.34 -10.11
CA ASP A 141 35.61 56.16 -10.61
C ASP A 141 35.11 57.56 -11.03
N GLN A 142 35.71 58.56 -10.35
CA GLN A 142 35.96 59.98 -10.69
C GLN A 142 34.81 60.91 -11.10
#